data_AF-A0A8K0PJC0-F1
#
_entry.id   AF-A0A8K0PJC0-F1
#
_cell.length_a   1.000
_cell.length_b   1.000
_cell.length_c   1.000
_cell.angle_alpha   90.00
_cell.angle_beta   90.00
_cell.angle_gamma   90.00
#
_symmetry.space_group_name_H-M   'P 1'
#
loop_
_entity.id
_entity.type
_entity.pdbx_description
1 polymer ?
#
loop_
_entity_poly.entity_id
_entity_poly.type
_entity_poly.pdbx_seq_one_letter_code
_entity_poly.pdbx_strand_id
1 'polypeptide(L)'
;MWNVYYHFFITSADFELIQEHAWHLLQHAGTTRTWHNSPYGTLIRMCSENTLFDIRSVWQHYAENKHMRVHEEQGLAFKQGMTKVFQARIGPIATYASAVRCAGIHAFESQQVLDTAFKAYWKTGVIAGNRTDKLNLQNDQGGFANPLFAWSSAPDAGFAVHYGTDCVAGFHLAPAFDCQTSADQMLNSLMHISGVSDQPQYTADPRTLTTGFGTLRRTEGEPGLPGRVQVRGIVSLVLVVPRSRLRVFTKESALETDTPGLHVSVYNDTEFENSFHSIDAMSGRLQIYTISRELVLEKDSLLWRGDAGLIVNCFEPTFPFLIGPRNATRVALVVNSSLLNQKYTMQLELHLRVHDAGLDDGDLYLLEKPLGLANHDTDTRYLSHNPDIPPIEGAIVIKGLDTDKNASLTITLRCNGEEADVLSKGAHIQVFQQSLCPMGLFIGEIERVLEYPYLINKVTVHQSRETASFYQMPMLQNSSVNYLADFWELSVLDPDQQPAIAPGSPFPQLAALLIA
;
A
#
# COMPACT_ATOMS: atom_id res chain seq x y z
N MET A 1 27.77 -5.06 -18.36
CA MET A 1 26.36 -5.11 -18.83
C MET A 1 25.51 -3.95 -18.35
N TRP A 2 25.40 -3.70 -17.03
CA TRP A 2 24.57 -2.61 -16.51
C TRP A 2 24.96 -1.23 -17.05
N ASN A 3 26.25 -0.89 -16.98
CA ASN A 3 26.79 0.37 -17.50
C ASN A 3 26.52 0.53 -19.00
N VAL A 4 26.76 -0.54 -19.77
CA VAL A 4 26.51 -0.61 -21.21
C VAL A 4 25.06 -0.28 -21.55
N TYR A 5 24.10 -0.74 -20.75
CA TYR A 5 22.67 -0.56 -21.04
C TYR A 5 22.15 0.83 -20.63
N TYR A 6 22.62 1.40 -19.52
CA TYR A 6 22.01 2.59 -18.92
C TYR A 6 22.85 3.86 -19.01
N HIS A 7 24.18 3.79 -19.13
CA HIS A 7 25.02 4.99 -19.11
C HIS A 7 25.19 5.60 -20.50
N PHE A 8 25.15 6.93 -20.57
CA PHE A 8 25.55 7.69 -21.74
C PHE A 8 27.07 7.73 -21.92
N PHE A 9 27.82 7.63 -20.83
CA PHE A 9 29.28 7.50 -20.85
C PHE A 9 29.74 6.23 -20.14
N ILE A 10 30.64 5.50 -20.77
CA ILE A 10 31.10 4.19 -20.32
C ILE A 10 32.63 4.15 -20.25
N THR A 11 33.17 3.19 -19.52
CA THR A 11 34.62 2.97 -19.42
C THR A 11 35.18 2.32 -20.68
N SER A 12 36.50 2.36 -20.84
CA SER A 12 37.24 1.65 -21.90
C SER A 12 36.90 0.16 -21.93
N ALA A 13 36.85 -0.49 -20.76
CA ALA A 13 36.49 -1.91 -20.65
C ALA A 13 35.05 -2.19 -21.14
N ASP A 14 34.09 -1.35 -20.78
CA ASP A 14 32.70 -1.47 -21.26
C ASP A 14 32.61 -1.18 -22.77
N PHE A 15 33.40 -0.24 -23.29
CA PHE A 15 33.46 0.09 -24.71
C PHE A 15 34.05 -1.05 -25.54
N GLU A 16 35.19 -1.60 -25.13
CA GLU A 16 35.83 -2.78 -25.75
C GLU A 16 34.88 -3.98 -25.79
N LEU A 17 34.14 -4.22 -24.69
CA LEU A 17 33.13 -5.26 -24.61
C LEU A 17 32.02 -5.09 -25.67
N ILE A 18 31.55 -3.86 -25.89
CA ILE A 18 30.54 -3.59 -26.94
C ILE A 18 31.12 -3.88 -28.33
N GLN A 19 32.35 -3.45 -28.59
CA GLN A 19 32.99 -3.67 -29.89
C GLN A 19 33.17 -5.17 -30.18
N GLU A 20 33.65 -5.93 -29.20
CA GLU A 20 33.79 -7.38 -29.30
C GLU A 20 32.46 -8.06 -29.61
N HIS A 21 31.40 -7.76 -28.86
CA HIS A 21 30.08 -8.32 -29.10
C HIS A 21 29.48 -7.91 -30.45
N ALA A 22 29.67 -6.66 -30.88
CA ALA A 22 29.24 -6.21 -32.19
C ALA A 22 29.94 -6.99 -33.32
N TRP A 23 31.24 -7.26 -33.19
CA TRP A 23 31.99 -8.11 -34.12
C TRP A 23 31.42 -9.53 -34.19
N HIS A 24 31.09 -10.14 -33.05
CA HIS A 24 30.45 -11.46 -33.03
C HIS A 24 29.10 -11.48 -33.75
N LEU A 25 28.26 -10.46 -33.56
CA LEU A 25 26.98 -10.34 -34.27
C LEU A 25 27.18 -10.21 -35.79
N LEU A 26 28.14 -9.39 -36.22
CA LEU A 26 28.46 -9.16 -37.63
C LEU A 26 28.91 -10.43 -38.36
N GLN A 27 29.58 -11.37 -37.68
CA GLN A 27 30.02 -12.63 -38.28
C GLN A 27 28.84 -13.51 -38.74
N HIS A 28 27.68 -13.39 -38.10
CA HIS A 28 26.50 -14.19 -38.42
C HIS A 28 25.44 -13.44 -39.26
N ALA A 29 25.53 -12.11 -39.29
CA ALA A 29 24.58 -11.21 -39.94
C ALA A 29 24.76 -11.06 -41.46
N GLY A 30 25.21 -12.10 -42.18
CA GLY A 30 25.41 -12.04 -43.62
C GLY A 30 24.11 -12.19 -44.43
N THR A 31 23.28 -13.15 -44.05
CA THR A 31 21.95 -13.41 -44.64
C THR A 31 20.99 -13.84 -43.53
N THR A 32 19.68 -13.80 -43.79
CA THR A 32 18.69 -14.32 -42.83
C THR A 32 18.94 -15.79 -42.50
N ARG A 33 19.36 -16.59 -43.50
CA ARG A 33 19.71 -18.00 -43.33
C ARG A 33 20.91 -18.20 -42.39
N THR A 34 21.99 -17.44 -42.57
CA THR A 34 23.18 -17.55 -41.69
C THR A 34 22.85 -17.08 -40.27
N TRP A 35 22.02 -16.05 -40.14
CA TRP A 35 21.55 -15.55 -38.86
C TRP A 35 20.69 -16.60 -38.14
N HIS A 36 19.70 -17.21 -38.80
CA HIS A 36 18.82 -18.23 -38.20
C HIS A 36 19.58 -19.49 -37.77
N ASN A 37 20.69 -19.81 -38.43
CA ASN A 37 21.56 -20.95 -38.09
C ASN A 37 22.61 -20.61 -37.01
N SER A 38 22.67 -19.36 -36.55
CA SER A 38 23.60 -18.92 -35.50
C SER A 38 23.03 -19.14 -34.11
N PRO A 39 23.87 -19.07 -33.05
CA PRO A 39 23.39 -19.07 -31.66
C PRO A 39 22.42 -17.94 -31.33
N TYR A 40 22.41 -16.84 -32.10
CA TYR A 40 21.50 -15.70 -31.91
C TYR A 40 20.15 -15.90 -32.59
N GLY A 41 20.11 -16.67 -33.68
CA GLY A 41 18.91 -16.94 -34.47
C GLY A 41 17.85 -17.76 -33.73
N THR A 42 18.26 -18.49 -32.69
CA THR A 42 17.36 -19.21 -31.77
C THR A 42 16.61 -18.28 -30.83
N LEU A 43 17.17 -17.10 -30.52
CA LEU A 43 16.60 -16.10 -29.63
C LEU A 43 15.86 -15.00 -30.38
N ILE A 44 16.43 -14.52 -31.49
CA ILE A 44 15.92 -13.40 -32.28
C ILE A 44 15.77 -13.84 -33.73
N ARG A 45 14.54 -13.85 -34.23
CA ARG A 45 14.20 -14.22 -35.62
C ARG A 45 14.07 -12.98 -36.49
N MET A 46 15.01 -12.77 -37.42
CA MET A 46 14.86 -11.74 -38.46
C MET A 46 13.88 -12.22 -39.53
N CYS A 47 12.86 -11.40 -39.81
CA CYS A 47 11.78 -11.74 -40.75
C CYS A 47 12.05 -11.29 -42.19
N SER A 48 12.98 -10.35 -42.39
CA SER A 48 13.36 -9.86 -43.71
C SER A 48 14.87 -9.64 -43.82
N GLU A 49 15.41 -9.77 -45.03
CA GLU A 49 16.82 -9.46 -45.30
C GLU A 49 17.11 -7.97 -45.15
N ASN A 50 16.16 -7.10 -45.50
CA ASN A 50 16.30 -5.65 -45.35
C ASN A 50 16.50 -5.25 -43.89
N THR A 51 15.69 -5.80 -42.98
CA THR A 51 15.85 -5.55 -41.53
C THR A 51 17.21 -6.01 -41.02
N LEU A 52 17.68 -7.18 -41.48
CA LEU A 52 19.01 -7.68 -41.10
C LEU A 52 20.12 -6.77 -41.65
N PHE A 53 19.97 -6.27 -42.89
CA PHE A 53 20.91 -5.33 -43.50
C PHE A 53 20.99 -4.03 -42.72
N ASP A 54 19.85 -3.43 -42.37
CA ASP A 54 19.81 -2.17 -41.60
C ASP A 54 20.44 -2.32 -40.21
N ILE A 55 20.09 -3.40 -39.50
CA ILE A 55 20.66 -3.70 -38.17
C ILE A 55 22.16 -4.00 -38.27
N ARG A 56 22.60 -4.72 -39.31
CA ARG A 56 24.01 -4.99 -39.57
C ARG A 56 24.78 -3.68 -39.73
N SER A 57 24.24 -2.70 -40.46
CA SER A 57 24.86 -1.38 -40.58
C SER A 57 25.06 -0.72 -39.23
N VAL A 58 24.09 -0.80 -38.31
CA VAL A 58 24.24 -0.26 -36.94
C VAL A 58 25.33 -0.99 -36.16
N TRP A 59 25.38 -2.33 -36.19
CA TRP A 59 26.45 -3.10 -35.53
C TRP A 59 27.83 -2.80 -36.09
N GLN A 60 27.93 -2.50 -37.38
CA GLN A 60 29.19 -2.09 -38.00
C GLN A 60 29.70 -0.76 -37.40
N HIS A 61 28.82 0.21 -37.16
CA HIS A 61 29.19 1.44 -36.44
C HIS A 61 29.68 1.15 -35.03
N TYR A 62 29.04 0.23 -34.31
CA TYR A 62 29.48 -0.15 -32.96
C TYR A 62 30.86 -0.82 -32.97
N ALA A 63 31.14 -1.68 -33.95
CA ALA A 63 32.36 -2.48 -34.02
C ALA A 63 33.58 -1.72 -34.54
N GLU A 64 33.40 -0.80 -35.50
CA GLU A 64 34.51 -0.19 -36.24
C GLU A 64 34.91 1.18 -35.71
N ASN A 65 34.02 1.86 -34.99
CA ASN A 65 34.23 3.25 -34.65
C ASN A 65 35.10 3.43 -33.40
N LYS A 66 36.11 4.31 -33.49
CA LYS A 66 37.14 4.48 -32.47
C LYS A 66 37.18 5.88 -31.85
N HIS A 67 36.57 6.88 -32.49
CA HIS A 67 36.68 8.30 -32.08
C HIS A 67 35.60 8.71 -31.06
N MET A 68 35.27 7.80 -30.16
CA MET A 68 34.14 7.90 -29.23
C MET A 68 34.55 8.43 -27.86
N ARG A 69 35.84 8.65 -27.60
CA ARG A 69 36.28 9.19 -26.32
C ARG A 69 35.71 10.59 -26.14
N VAL A 70 35.39 10.97 -24.91
CA VAL A 70 34.63 12.22 -24.63
C VAL A 70 35.31 13.50 -25.16
N HIS A 71 36.62 13.44 -25.40
CA HIS A 71 37.42 14.55 -25.94
C HIS A 71 37.73 14.44 -27.44
N GLU A 72 37.34 13.33 -28.08
CA GLU A 72 37.46 13.11 -29.52
C GLU A 72 36.21 13.59 -30.25
N GLU A 73 36.29 13.74 -31.57
CA GLU A 73 35.26 14.40 -32.40
C GLU A 73 33.83 13.89 -32.12
N GLN A 74 33.61 12.58 -32.17
CA GLN A 74 32.26 12.02 -32.05
C GLN A 74 31.79 11.96 -30.59
N GLY A 75 32.69 11.62 -29.66
CA GLY A 75 32.37 11.66 -28.23
C GLY A 75 32.07 13.08 -27.74
N LEU A 76 32.78 14.07 -28.27
CA LEU A 76 32.53 15.49 -28.01
C LEU A 76 31.21 15.95 -28.61
N ALA A 77 30.90 15.58 -29.85
CA ALA A 77 29.63 15.89 -30.49
C ALA A 77 28.43 15.30 -29.71
N PHE A 78 28.55 14.05 -29.25
CA PHE A 78 27.56 13.39 -28.41
C PHE A 78 27.36 14.14 -27.08
N LYS A 79 28.45 14.48 -26.37
CA LYS A 79 28.39 15.26 -25.13
C LYS A 79 27.78 16.64 -25.31
N GLN A 80 28.08 17.32 -26.42
CA GLN A 80 27.47 18.60 -26.75
C GLN A 80 25.98 18.46 -27.02
N GLY A 81 25.55 17.42 -27.74
CA GLY A 81 24.14 17.11 -27.96
C GLY A 81 23.37 16.86 -26.67
N MET A 82 23.91 16.01 -25.78
CA MET A 82 23.37 15.78 -24.44
C MET A 82 23.23 17.09 -23.65
N THR A 83 24.26 17.93 -23.68
CA THR A 83 24.25 19.24 -22.99
C THR A 83 23.17 20.18 -23.55
N LYS A 84 23.00 20.21 -24.88
CA LYS A 84 21.94 21.01 -25.53
C LYS A 84 20.56 20.54 -25.10
N VAL A 85 20.30 19.22 -25.08
CA VAL A 85 19.03 18.65 -24.61
C VAL A 85 18.79 19.01 -23.15
N PHE A 86 19.79 18.85 -22.29
CA PHE A 86 19.69 19.22 -20.89
C PHE A 86 19.31 20.70 -20.74
N GLN A 87 20.01 21.62 -21.42
CA GLN A 87 19.72 23.05 -21.32
C GLN A 87 18.34 23.44 -21.87
N ALA A 88 17.91 22.82 -22.97
CA ALA A 88 16.68 23.20 -23.66
C ALA A 88 15.41 22.57 -23.08
N ARG A 89 15.51 21.39 -22.44
CA ARG A 89 14.33 20.58 -22.06
C ARG A 89 14.28 20.18 -20.59
N ILE A 90 15.41 20.17 -19.90
CA ILE A 90 15.50 19.66 -18.52
C ILE A 90 15.83 20.82 -17.59
N GLY A 91 17.01 21.42 -17.74
CA GLY A 91 17.44 22.60 -17.02
C GLY A 91 17.44 22.43 -15.50
N PRO A 92 17.86 23.45 -14.75
CA PRO A 92 17.77 23.44 -13.30
C PRO A 92 16.34 23.70 -12.80
N ILE A 93 15.52 24.42 -13.58
CA ILE A 93 14.21 24.94 -13.16
C ILE A 93 13.07 23.95 -13.43
N ALA A 94 13.09 23.20 -14.54
CA ALA A 94 11.98 22.32 -14.86
C ALA A 94 11.95 21.11 -13.92
N THR A 95 10.75 20.70 -13.52
CA THR A 95 10.54 19.53 -12.66
C THR A 95 10.22 18.32 -13.52
N TYR A 96 10.97 17.24 -13.34
CA TYR A 96 10.72 15.97 -14.00
C TYR A 96 9.95 15.02 -13.07
N ALA A 97 8.74 14.63 -13.49
CA ALA A 97 7.83 13.82 -12.66
C ALA A 97 7.63 12.39 -13.17
N SER A 98 8.17 11.99 -14.34
CA SER A 98 7.80 10.71 -14.95
C SER A 98 8.18 9.49 -14.12
N ALA A 99 9.30 9.53 -13.38
CA ALA A 99 9.74 8.39 -12.56
C ALA A 99 8.96 8.19 -11.26
N VAL A 100 8.17 9.17 -10.79
CA VAL A 100 7.46 9.05 -9.51
C VAL A 100 6.46 7.90 -9.47
N ARG A 101 5.94 7.49 -10.63
CA ARG A 101 5.09 6.30 -10.79
C ARG A 101 5.77 5.01 -10.31
N CYS A 102 7.10 4.98 -10.28
CA CYS A 102 7.89 3.83 -9.86
C CYS A 102 7.97 3.71 -8.34
N ALA A 103 7.64 4.78 -7.61
CA ALA A 103 7.59 4.83 -6.16
C ALA A 103 6.21 4.47 -5.58
N GLY A 104 5.23 4.13 -6.43
CA GLY A 104 3.91 3.69 -6.00
C GLY A 104 3.19 4.74 -5.16
N ILE A 105 2.81 4.36 -3.93
CA ILE A 105 2.15 5.26 -2.97
C ILE A 105 3.03 6.45 -2.56
N HIS A 106 4.36 6.34 -2.69
CA HIS A 106 5.33 7.39 -2.35
C HIS A 106 5.64 8.34 -3.52
N ALA A 107 4.75 8.41 -4.51
CA ALA A 107 4.99 9.21 -5.71
C ALA A 107 5.26 10.70 -5.41
N PHE A 108 4.61 11.26 -4.39
CA PHE A 108 4.80 12.67 -4.05
C PHE A 108 6.12 12.90 -3.30
N GLU A 109 6.39 12.08 -2.29
CA GLU A 109 7.56 12.13 -1.43
C GLU A 109 8.85 11.85 -2.23
N SER A 110 8.76 10.97 -3.22
CA SER A 110 9.87 10.65 -4.11
C SER A 110 10.17 11.74 -5.15
N GLN A 111 9.28 12.72 -5.36
CA GLN A 111 9.37 13.69 -6.45
C GLN A 111 10.70 14.46 -6.44
N GLN A 112 11.14 14.96 -5.29
CA GLN A 112 12.39 15.73 -5.20
C GLN A 112 13.62 14.85 -5.44
N VAL A 113 13.62 13.64 -4.87
CA VAL A 113 14.74 12.69 -4.98
C VAL A 113 14.90 12.20 -6.42
N LEU A 114 13.79 11.83 -7.07
CA LEU A 114 13.78 11.34 -8.44
C LEU A 114 14.08 12.44 -9.47
N ASP A 115 13.59 13.67 -9.26
CA ASP A 115 13.97 14.82 -10.09
C ASP A 115 15.48 15.11 -9.99
N THR A 116 16.03 15.05 -8.77
CA THR A 116 17.46 15.25 -8.53
C THR A 116 18.29 14.16 -9.21
N ALA A 117 17.89 12.90 -9.08
CA ALA A 117 18.54 11.76 -9.73
C ALA A 117 18.49 11.87 -11.25
N PHE A 118 17.34 12.22 -11.82
CA PHE A 118 17.16 12.42 -13.26
C PHE A 118 18.04 13.56 -13.81
N LYS A 119 18.07 14.71 -13.12
CA LYS A 119 18.93 15.84 -13.50
C LYS A 119 20.41 15.47 -13.38
N ALA A 120 20.79 14.73 -12.35
CA ALA A 120 22.16 14.24 -12.20
C ALA A 120 22.55 13.30 -13.34
N TYR A 121 21.65 12.37 -13.73
CA TYR A 121 21.85 11.47 -14.86
C TYR A 121 22.13 12.22 -16.16
N TRP A 122 21.28 13.17 -16.55
CA TRP A 122 21.50 13.95 -17.77
C TRP A 122 22.70 14.89 -17.72
N LYS A 123 23.11 15.33 -16.53
CA LYS A 123 24.28 16.20 -16.35
C LYS A 123 25.59 15.42 -16.45
N THR A 124 25.64 14.19 -15.94
CA THR A 124 26.88 13.41 -15.81
C THR A 124 26.97 12.21 -16.75
N GLY A 125 25.84 11.79 -17.32
CA GLY A 125 25.71 10.62 -18.20
C GLY A 125 25.83 9.26 -17.51
N VAL A 126 25.70 9.21 -16.18
CA VAL A 126 25.71 7.96 -15.37
C VAL A 126 24.55 7.96 -14.41
N ILE A 127 23.99 6.79 -14.07
CA ILE A 127 22.73 6.66 -13.33
C ILE A 127 22.78 7.49 -12.04
N ALA A 128 21.78 8.35 -11.85
CA ALA A 128 21.63 9.23 -10.68
C ALA A 128 22.88 10.07 -10.33
N GLY A 129 23.84 10.21 -11.25
CA GLY A 129 25.15 10.80 -10.94
C GLY A 129 25.95 10.03 -9.90
N ASN A 130 25.85 8.70 -9.88
CA ASN A 130 26.53 7.79 -8.95
C ASN A 130 28.02 8.17 -8.78
N ARG A 131 28.47 8.26 -7.52
CA ARG A 131 29.84 8.70 -7.20
C ARG A 131 30.90 7.76 -7.75
N THR A 132 30.71 6.45 -7.58
CA THR A 132 31.66 5.43 -8.02
C THR A 132 31.82 5.46 -9.54
N ASP A 133 30.72 5.52 -10.28
CA ASP A 133 30.78 5.55 -11.74
C ASP A 133 31.42 6.82 -12.28
N LYS A 134 31.14 7.98 -11.67
CA LYS A 134 31.84 9.23 -12.03
C LYS A 134 33.34 9.13 -11.77
N LEU A 135 33.77 8.52 -10.67
CA LEU A 135 35.18 8.33 -10.36
C LEU A 135 35.84 7.37 -11.37
N ASN A 136 35.15 6.29 -11.74
CA ASN A 136 35.65 5.36 -12.76
C ASN A 136 35.85 6.06 -14.11
N LEU A 137 34.88 6.87 -14.55
CA LEU A 137 35.03 7.67 -15.77
C LEU A 137 36.15 8.69 -15.66
N GLN A 138 36.31 9.37 -14.52
CA GLN A 138 37.40 10.33 -14.31
C GLN A 138 38.78 9.67 -14.40
N ASN A 139 38.95 8.51 -13.78
CA ASN A 139 40.19 7.72 -13.85
C ASN A 139 40.48 7.24 -15.27
N ASP A 140 39.44 7.06 -16.09
CA ASP A 140 39.54 6.75 -17.51
C ASP A 140 39.40 8.00 -18.41
N GLN A 141 39.89 9.15 -17.94
CA GLN A 141 39.98 10.41 -18.70
C GLN A 141 38.62 10.86 -19.30
N GLY A 142 37.54 10.68 -18.55
CA GLY A 142 36.17 10.98 -18.96
C GLY A 142 35.44 9.84 -19.66
N GLY A 143 36.13 8.76 -20.03
CA GLY A 143 35.56 7.60 -20.70
C GLY A 143 35.15 7.85 -22.16
N PHE A 144 34.20 7.04 -22.62
CA PHE A 144 33.70 7.01 -24.00
C PHE A 144 32.21 7.30 -24.03
N ALA A 145 31.75 8.02 -25.06
CA ALA A 145 30.34 8.09 -25.38
C ALA A 145 29.83 6.69 -25.72
N ASN A 146 28.68 6.32 -25.18
CA ASN A 146 28.15 4.98 -25.36
C ASN A 146 27.62 4.83 -26.80
N PRO A 147 28.20 3.91 -27.60
CA PRO A 147 27.80 3.70 -28.99
C PRO A 147 26.31 3.35 -29.12
N LEU A 148 25.73 2.66 -28.14
CA LEU A 148 24.32 2.24 -28.17
C LEU A 148 23.33 3.42 -28.13
N PHE A 149 23.77 4.59 -27.66
CA PHE A 149 22.98 5.83 -27.65
C PHE A 149 23.38 6.80 -28.76
N ALA A 150 24.57 6.64 -29.35
CA ALA A 150 25.13 7.58 -30.31
C ALA A 150 24.59 7.40 -31.73
N TRP A 151 24.10 6.19 -32.07
CA TRP A 151 23.53 5.90 -33.38
C TRP A 151 22.04 5.60 -33.30
N SER A 152 21.30 6.15 -34.26
CA SER A 152 19.88 5.87 -34.46
C SER A 152 19.58 5.82 -35.96
N SER A 153 18.40 5.36 -36.34
CA SER A 153 17.93 5.39 -37.73
C SER A 153 17.50 6.78 -38.20
N ALA A 154 17.67 7.83 -37.39
CA ALA A 154 17.31 9.19 -37.76
C ALA A 154 18.25 9.73 -38.86
N PRO A 155 17.72 10.37 -39.91
CA PRO A 155 18.51 10.80 -41.08
C PRO A 155 19.49 11.94 -40.78
N ASP A 156 19.27 12.70 -39.71
CA ASP A 156 20.12 13.81 -39.31
C ASP A 156 21.09 13.32 -38.22
N ALA A 157 22.36 13.13 -38.57
CA ALA A 157 23.40 12.66 -37.65
C ALA A 157 23.52 13.61 -36.44
N GLY A 158 23.04 13.16 -35.28
CA GLY A 158 23.02 13.96 -34.06
C GLY A 158 22.59 13.15 -32.86
N PHE A 159 22.70 13.77 -31.67
CA PHE A 159 22.24 13.18 -30.43
C PHE A 159 20.70 13.05 -30.46
N ALA A 160 20.20 11.82 -30.64
CA ALA A 160 18.78 11.52 -30.83
C ALA A 160 18.09 10.94 -29.58
N VAL A 161 18.78 10.88 -28.44
CA VAL A 161 18.21 10.35 -27.20
C VAL A 161 17.06 11.24 -26.74
N HIS A 162 15.89 10.65 -26.53
CA HIS A 162 14.70 11.37 -26.10
C HIS A 162 14.92 12.00 -24.71
N TYR A 163 14.52 13.26 -24.52
CA TYR A 163 14.78 14.02 -23.29
C TYR A 163 14.13 13.41 -22.03
N GLY A 164 13.12 12.55 -22.18
CA GLY A 164 12.49 11.80 -21.08
C GLY A 164 13.16 10.45 -20.76
N THR A 165 14.33 10.16 -21.36
CA THR A 165 15.07 8.91 -21.09
C THR A 165 15.54 8.91 -19.64
N ASP A 166 15.15 7.88 -18.91
CA ASP A 166 15.42 7.74 -17.50
C ASP A 166 15.61 6.28 -17.12
N CYS A 167 16.81 5.99 -16.65
CA CYS A 167 17.20 4.68 -16.18
C CYS A 167 16.41 4.19 -14.96
N VAL A 168 15.99 5.07 -14.04
CA VAL A 168 15.35 4.61 -12.79
C VAL A 168 13.87 4.26 -12.98
N ALA A 169 13.28 4.70 -14.10
CA ALA A 169 11.86 4.53 -14.40
C ALA A 169 11.43 3.08 -14.69
N GLY A 170 12.37 2.14 -14.80
CA GLY A 170 12.11 0.71 -14.98
C GLY A 170 12.15 -0.13 -13.70
N PHE A 171 12.43 0.47 -12.54
CA PHE A 171 12.58 -0.24 -11.27
C PHE A 171 11.39 -0.03 -10.34
N HIS A 172 11.17 -0.97 -9.42
CA HIS A 172 10.20 -0.81 -8.35
C HIS A 172 10.85 -0.08 -7.17
N LEU A 173 10.59 1.23 -7.06
CA LEU A 173 11.27 2.13 -6.14
C LEU A 173 10.53 2.36 -4.83
N ALA A 174 9.27 1.93 -4.69
CA ALA A 174 8.49 2.11 -3.46
C ALA A 174 9.25 1.68 -2.18
N PRO A 175 9.97 0.53 -2.14
CA PRO A 175 10.71 0.09 -0.96
C PRO A 175 11.85 1.02 -0.53
N ALA A 176 12.37 1.84 -1.44
CA ALA A 176 13.42 2.82 -1.10
C ALA A 176 12.85 4.04 -0.36
N PHE A 177 11.53 4.23 -0.39
CA PHE A 177 10.79 5.31 0.26
C PHE A 177 9.92 4.80 1.42
N ASP A 178 9.95 3.50 1.72
CA ASP A 178 9.36 2.92 2.91
C ASP A 178 10.17 3.36 4.16
N CYS A 179 9.94 4.59 4.61
CA CYS A 179 10.13 4.96 6.01
C CYS A 179 8.89 4.50 6.80
N GLN A 180 9.10 3.81 7.92
CA GLN A 180 8.16 3.01 8.74
C GLN A 180 6.89 3.70 9.30
N THR A 181 6.40 4.81 8.74
CA THR A 181 5.41 5.65 9.45
C THR A 181 3.99 5.61 8.92
N SER A 182 3.70 5.51 7.61
CA SER A 182 2.29 5.62 7.16
C SER A 182 1.62 4.27 6.85
N ALA A 183 2.24 3.43 6.02
CA ALA A 183 1.66 2.15 5.62
C ALA A 183 1.65 1.13 6.77
N ASP A 184 2.73 1.07 7.55
CA ASP A 184 2.84 0.20 8.72
C ASP A 184 1.83 0.60 9.80
N GLN A 185 1.62 1.89 10.05
CA GLN A 185 0.63 2.35 11.04
C GLN A 185 -0.80 1.98 10.63
N MET A 186 -1.15 2.20 9.36
CA MET A 186 -2.47 1.84 8.85
C MET A 186 -2.70 0.33 8.88
N LEU A 187 -1.71 -0.47 8.44
CA LEU A 187 -1.80 -1.93 8.51
C LEU A 187 -1.87 -2.41 9.96
N ASN A 188 -1.02 -1.91 10.84
CA ASN A 188 -1.03 -2.27 12.26
C ASN A 188 -2.35 -1.88 12.95
N SER A 189 -2.92 -0.72 12.60
CA SER A 189 -4.25 -0.31 13.08
C SER A 189 -5.33 -1.24 12.57
N LEU A 190 -5.35 -1.56 11.27
CA LEU A 190 -6.33 -2.52 10.71
C LEU A 190 -6.20 -3.92 11.30
N MET A 191 -4.98 -4.39 11.52
CA MET A 191 -4.70 -5.69 12.16
C MET A 191 -5.13 -5.71 13.63
N HIS A 192 -4.98 -4.59 14.35
CA HIS A 192 -5.47 -4.45 15.72
C HIS A 192 -7.00 -4.37 15.80
N ILE A 193 -7.63 -3.56 14.95
CA ILE A 193 -9.11 -3.43 14.87
C ILE A 193 -9.76 -4.76 14.46
N SER A 194 -9.12 -5.53 13.59
CA SER A 194 -9.59 -6.85 13.18
C SER A 194 -9.30 -7.96 14.21
N GLY A 195 -8.59 -7.65 15.29
CA GLY A 195 -8.17 -8.60 16.32
C GLY A 195 -7.17 -9.65 15.83
N VAL A 196 -6.46 -9.38 14.74
CA VAL A 196 -5.42 -10.28 14.18
C VAL A 196 -4.07 -10.06 14.86
N SER A 197 -3.79 -8.86 15.37
CA SER A 197 -2.56 -8.55 16.11
C SER A 197 -2.78 -7.46 17.15
N ASP A 198 -2.36 -7.70 18.38
CA ASP A 198 -2.36 -6.68 19.41
C ASP A 198 -1.08 -5.86 19.41
N GLN A 199 -1.27 -4.54 19.32
CA GLN A 199 -0.19 -3.58 19.32
C GLN A 199 -0.23 -2.80 20.63
N PRO A 200 0.79 -2.92 21.50
CA PRO A 200 0.81 -2.25 22.81
C PRO A 200 0.57 -0.73 22.72
N GLN A 201 0.95 -0.10 21.60
CA GLN A 201 0.71 1.33 21.40
C GLN A 201 -0.77 1.73 21.25
N TYR A 202 -1.66 0.80 20.88
CA TYR A 202 -3.10 1.08 20.73
C TYR A 202 -3.92 0.72 21.96
N THR A 203 -3.36 -0.08 22.87
CA THR A 203 -3.96 -0.42 24.17
C THR A 203 -3.54 0.52 25.29
N ALA A 204 -2.34 1.10 25.21
CA ALA A 204 -1.88 2.14 26.13
C ALA A 204 -2.65 3.47 25.96
N ASP A 205 -2.65 4.31 26.99
CA ASP A 205 -3.14 5.68 26.85
C ASP A 205 -2.30 6.39 25.77
N PRO A 206 -2.91 6.93 24.70
CA PRO A 206 -2.16 7.54 23.60
C PRO A 206 -1.28 8.72 24.06
N ARG A 207 -1.54 9.31 25.23
CA ARG A 207 -0.71 10.37 25.84
C ARG A 207 0.58 9.87 26.47
N THR A 208 0.68 8.57 26.71
CA THR A 208 1.87 7.92 27.27
C THR A 208 2.86 7.48 26.19
N LEU A 209 2.49 7.59 24.92
CA LEU A 209 3.33 7.24 23.79
C LEU A 209 4.47 8.24 23.63
N THR A 210 5.69 7.74 23.52
CA THR A 210 6.85 8.56 23.15
C THR A 210 6.84 8.75 21.63
N THR A 211 6.67 9.99 21.18
CA THR A 211 6.74 10.32 19.75
C THR A 211 7.95 11.21 19.48
N GLY A 212 8.54 11.08 18.29
CA GLY A 212 9.56 12.03 17.79
C GLY A 212 8.94 13.32 17.24
N PHE A 213 7.60 13.43 17.24
CA PHE A 213 6.83 14.47 16.57
C PHE A 213 6.12 15.32 17.63
N GLY A 214 6.82 16.35 18.12
CA GLY A 214 6.28 17.34 19.05
C GLY A 214 5.84 16.82 20.43
N THR A 215 5.28 17.73 21.23
CA THR A 215 4.76 17.43 22.58
C THR A 215 3.28 17.07 22.51
N LEU A 216 2.89 15.98 23.19
CA LEU A 216 1.49 15.56 23.32
C LEU A 216 0.72 16.48 24.28
N ARG A 217 -0.50 16.87 23.89
CA ARG A 217 -1.41 17.70 24.69
C ARG A 217 -1.99 16.93 25.87
N ARG A 218 -2.14 17.63 27.00
CA ARG A 218 -2.73 17.10 28.24
C ARG A 218 -4.25 17.23 28.22
N THR A 219 -4.92 16.48 29.10
CA THR A 219 -6.39 16.45 29.23
C THR A 219 -7.01 17.79 29.67
N GLU A 220 -6.30 18.60 30.45
CA GLU A 220 -6.82 19.86 30.99
C GLU A 220 -7.12 20.87 29.88
N GLY A 221 -8.39 21.27 29.75
CA GLY A 221 -8.83 22.31 28.80
C GLY A 221 -9.12 21.84 27.38
N GLU A 222 -8.97 20.54 27.09
CA GLU A 222 -9.33 19.97 25.77
C GLU A 222 -10.83 19.67 25.68
N PRO A 223 -11.53 20.09 24.61
CA PRO A 223 -12.92 19.73 24.38
C PRO A 223 -13.06 18.40 23.61
N GLY A 224 -14.24 17.78 23.72
CA GLY A 224 -14.59 16.58 22.96
C GLY A 224 -13.83 15.32 23.40
N LEU A 225 -13.62 14.39 22.46
CA LEU A 225 -12.96 13.11 22.70
C LEU A 225 -11.49 13.29 23.18
N PRO A 226 -10.66 14.19 22.60
CA PRO A 226 -9.30 14.45 23.09
C PRO A 226 -9.20 14.96 24.53
N GLY A 227 -10.28 15.50 25.10
CA GLY A 227 -10.35 16.01 26.47
C GLY A 227 -10.80 15.01 27.52
N ARG A 228 -11.08 13.76 27.15
CA ARG A 228 -11.47 12.73 28.11
C ARG A 228 -10.27 12.23 28.91
N VAL A 229 -10.52 11.86 30.18
CA VAL A 229 -9.50 11.30 31.08
C VAL A 229 -8.86 10.06 30.46
N GLN A 230 -9.68 9.18 29.90
CA GLN A 230 -9.24 8.01 29.14
C GLN A 230 -9.66 8.18 27.69
N VAL A 231 -8.72 7.96 26.77
CA VAL A 231 -8.94 8.06 25.33
C VAL A 231 -8.46 6.75 24.71
N ARG A 232 -9.25 6.17 23.80
CA ARG A 232 -8.88 4.94 23.09
C ARG A 232 -7.66 5.20 22.19
N GLY A 233 -6.82 4.20 21.96
CA GLY A 233 -5.69 4.32 21.05
C GLY A 233 -6.10 4.45 19.58
N ILE A 234 -7.36 4.09 19.25
CA ILE A 234 -7.96 4.22 17.92
C ILE A 234 -9.33 4.90 18.02
N VAL A 235 -9.63 5.79 17.08
CA VAL A 235 -10.92 6.50 16.93
C VAL A 235 -11.49 6.34 15.53
N SER A 236 -12.80 6.44 15.39
CA SER A 236 -13.47 6.61 14.09
C SER A 236 -13.47 8.09 13.73
N LEU A 237 -12.79 8.42 12.65
CA LEU A 237 -12.73 9.75 12.09
C LEU A 237 -13.81 9.91 11.04
N VAL A 238 -14.61 10.97 11.16
CA VAL A 238 -15.66 11.32 10.19
C VAL A 238 -15.42 12.73 9.69
N LEU A 239 -15.09 12.85 8.40
CA LEU A 239 -14.93 14.11 7.69
C LEU A 239 -16.13 14.34 6.76
N VAL A 240 -16.81 15.46 6.94
CA VAL A 240 -17.91 15.91 6.08
C VAL A 240 -17.35 16.83 5.01
N VAL A 241 -17.37 16.37 3.77
CA VAL A 241 -16.90 17.14 2.60
C VAL A 241 -18.10 17.80 1.92
N PRO A 242 -18.20 19.13 1.92
CA PRO A 242 -19.32 19.83 1.31
C PRO A 242 -19.42 19.55 -0.20
N ARG A 243 -20.66 19.48 -0.70
CA ARG A 243 -20.95 19.23 -2.13
C ARG A 243 -20.26 20.22 -3.07
N SER A 244 -20.07 21.47 -2.64
CA SER A 244 -19.36 22.50 -3.39
C SER A 244 -17.89 22.14 -3.66
N ARG A 245 -17.22 21.47 -2.73
CA ARG A 245 -15.81 21.05 -2.85
C ARG A 245 -15.64 19.91 -3.85
N LEU A 246 -16.62 19.01 -3.93
CA LEU A 246 -16.63 17.88 -4.88
C LEU A 246 -16.84 18.30 -6.34
N ARG A 247 -17.12 19.59 -6.60
CA ARG A 247 -17.26 20.10 -7.98
C ARG A 247 -16.00 19.93 -8.81
N VAL A 248 -14.84 19.79 -8.16
CA VAL A 248 -13.58 19.46 -8.84
C VAL A 248 -13.69 18.19 -9.70
N PHE A 249 -14.54 17.22 -9.32
CA PHE A 249 -14.73 15.96 -10.03
C PHE A 249 -15.90 15.96 -11.04
N THR A 250 -16.72 17.02 -11.08
CA THR A 250 -17.99 17.04 -11.85
C THR A 250 -18.05 18.14 -12.90
N LYS A 251 -16.98 18.91 -13.09
CA LYS A 251 -16.90 19.97 -14.10
C LYS A 251 -16.71 19.45 -15.52
N GLU A 252 -16.09 18.29 -15.69
CA GLU A 252 -15.79 17.68 -16.99
C GLU A 252 -16.86 16.65 -17.39
N SER A 253 -16.91 16.28 -18.66
CA SER A 253 -17.85 15.25 -19.10
C SER A 253 -17.51 13.90 -18.47
N ALA A 254 -18.49 13.02 -18.24
CA ALA A 254 -18.26 11.69 -17.65
C ALA A 254 -17.31 10.80 -18.48
N LEU A 255 -17.08 11.15 -19.75
CA LEU A 255 -16.14 10.49 -20.66
C LEU A 255 -14.68 10.98 -20.49
N GLU A 256 -14.49 12.14 -19.88
CA GLU A 256 -13.18 12.77 -19.58
C GLU A 256 -12.82 12.71 -18.08
N THR A 257 -13.80 12.33 -17.24
CA THR A 257 -13.63 12.21 -15.79
C THR A 257 -12.93 10.90 -15.47
N ASP A 258 -11.68 10.98 -15.03
CA ASP A 258 -10.91 9.85 -14.51
C ASP A 258 -11.47 9.38 -13.16
N THR A 259 -11.01 8.22 -12.67
CA THR A 259 -11.34 7.72 -11.34
C THR A 259 -10.14 7.97 -10.39
N PRO A 260 -9.99 9.19 -9.82
CA PRO A 260 -8.88 9.46 -8.93
C PRO A 260 -8.96 8.60 -7.68
N GLY A 261 -7.83 8.00 -7.28
CA GLY A 261 -7.69 7.47 -5.93
C GLY A 261 -7.82 8.59 -4.90
N LEU A 262 -8.42 8.29 -3.76
CA LEU A 262 -8.61 9.22 -2.65
C LEU A 262 -8.00 8.62 -1.37
N HIS A 263 -7.49 9.49 -0.51
CA HIS A 263 -7.08 9.14 0.85
C HIS A 263 -7.43 10.26 1.82
N VAL A 264 -7.41 9.95 3.11
CA VAL A 264 -7.47 10.96 4.18
C VAL A 264 -6.05 11.27 4.63
N SER A 265 -5.71 12.55 4.77
CA SER A 265 -4.46 13.00 5.37
C SER A 265 -4.74 13.62 6.74
N VAL A 266 -4.05 13.15 7.79
CA VAL A 266 -4.00 13.81 9.10
C VAL A 266 -2.65 14.48 9.23
N TYR A 267 -2.64 15.79 9.39
CA TYR A 267 -1.41 16.56 9.32
C TYR A 267 -1.37 17.72 10.30
N ASN A 268 -0.14 18.18 10.52
CA ASN A 268 0.21 19.45 11.11
C ASN A 268 1.33 20.01 10.23
N ASP A 269 1.12 21.17 9.61
CA ASP A 269 2.02 21.74 8.59
C ASP A 269 3.49 21.85 9.03
N THR A 270 3.78 21.86 10.34
CA THR A 270 5.15 21.95 10.86
C THR A 270 5.73 20.64 11.38
N GLU A 271 4.90 19.65 11.74
CA GLU A 271 5.36 18.49 12.53
C GLU A 271 5.25 17.16 11.77
N PHE A 272 4.13 16.92 11.07
CA PHE A 272 3.87 15.62 10.43
C PHE A 272 2.74 15.69 9.39
N GLU A 273 2.72 14.72 8.49
CA GLU A 273 1.59 14.44 7.60
C GLU A 273 1.49 12.91 7.42
N ASN A 274 0.33 12.34 7.74
CA ASN A 274 0.07 10.91 7.67
C ASN A 274 -1.11 10.62 6.74
N SER A 275 -0.92 9.70 5.80
CA SER A 275 -1.91 9.37 4.77
C SER A 275 -2.56 8.01 4.98
N PHE A 276 -3.89 7.98 4.98
CA PHE A 276 -4.73 6.82 5.28
C PHE A 276 -5.66 6.51 4.12
N HIS A 277 -5.50 5.32 3.54
CA HIS A 277 -6.12 4.94 2.28
C HIS A 277 -7.35 4.03 2.45
N SER A 278 -7.57 3.47 3.65
CA SER A 278 -8.77 2.68 3.96
C SER A 278 -9.87 3.61 4.43
N ILE A 279 -10.55 4.20 3.46
CA ILE A 279 -11.64 5.14 3.71
C ILE A 279 -12.96 4.56 3.19
N ASP A 280 -14.00 4.73 3.98
CA ASP A 280 -15.39 4.51 3.58
C ASP A 280 -16.00 5.85 3.20
N ALA A 281 -16.42 5.99 1.94
CA ALA A 281 -16.97 7.24 1.44
C ALA A 281 -18.41 7.05 0.96
N MET A 282 -19.32 7.92 1.40
CA MET A 282 -20.72 7.84 1.02
C MET A 282 -21.40 9.20 0.95
N SER A 283 -22.33 9.37 0.00
CA SER A 283 -23.11 10.61 -0.09
C SER A 283 -24.19 10.62 0.98
N GLY A 284 -24.29 11.71 1.73
CA GLY A 284 -25.26 11.80 2.82
C GLY A 284 -25.17 13.08 3.63
N ARG A 285 -26.01 13.14 4.67
CA ARG A 285 -26.06 14.21 5.66
C ARG A 285 -25.88 13.63 7.05
N LEU A 286 -25.16 14.36 7.88
CA LEU A 286 -24.93 13.99 9.27
C LEU A 286 -25.90 14.79 10.14
N GLN A 287 -26.79 14.10 10.84
CA GLN A 287 -27.69 14.71 11.81
C GLN A 287 -27.13 14.50 13.21
N ILE A 288 -26.93 15.58 13.95
CA ILE A 288 -26.46 15.54 15.33
C ILE A 288 -27.68 15.67 16.25
N TYR A 289 -27.96 14.62 17.00
CA TYR A 289 -29.01 14.65 18.02
C TYR A 289 -28.39 15.18 19.32
N THR A 290 -28.63 16.45 19.64
CA THR A 290 -28.03 17.15 20.79
C THR A 290 -28.33 16.50 22.15
N ILE A 291 -29.44 15.76 22.26
CA ILE A 291 -29.86 15.10 23.50
C ILE A 291 -29.15 13.75 23.70
N SER A 292 -29.07 12.91 22.66
CA SER A 292 -28.39 11.61 22.73
C SER A 292 -26.89 11.69 22.42
N ARG A 293 -26.41 12.82 21.89
CA ARG A 293 -25.06 13.02 21.31
C ARG A 293 -24.73 12.00 20.21
N GLU A 294 -25.75 11.41 19.60
CA GLU A 294 -25.58 10.47 18.50
C GLU A 294 -25.49 11.23 17.18
N LEU A 295 -24.57 10.78 16.33
CA LEU A 295 -24.51 11.20 14.94
C LEU A 295 -25.19 10.13 14.10
N VAL A 296 -26.31 10.51 13.51
CA VAL A 296 -27.06 9.65 12.61
C VAL A 296 -26.75 10.06 11.18
N LEU A 297 -26.37 9.07 10.40
CA LEU A 297 -26.11 9.21 8.99
C LEU A 297 -27.41 9.05 8.20
N GLU A 298 -27.77 10.06 7.43
CA GLU A 298 -28.82 10.00 6.44
C GLU A 298 -28.19 9.83 5.04
N LYS A 299 -28.31 8.63 4.47
CA LYS A 299 -27.72 8.31 3.16
C LYS A 299 -28.51 8.95 2.03
N ASP A 300 -27.82 9.63 1.11
CA ASP A 300 -28.40 10.13 -0.13
C ASP A 300 -28.26 9.09 -1.24
N SER A 301 -29.40 8.58 -1.71
CA SER A 301 -29.47 7.60 -2.80
C SER A 301 -29.28 8.22 -4.19
N LEU A 302 -29.35 9.54 -4.32
CA LEU A 302 -29.19 10.25 -5.59
C LEU A 302 -27.72 10.45 -5.99
N LEU A 303 -26.77 10.11 -5.13
CA LEU A 303 -25.32 10.13 -5.39
C LEU A 303 -24.87 11.47 -6.01
N TRP A 304 -24.29 11.45 -7.21
CA TRP A 304 -23.83 12.63 -7.96
C TRP A 304 -24.96 13.55 -8.49
N ARG A 305 -26.22 13.09 -8.46
CA ARG A 305 -27.39 13.90 -8.84
C ARG A 305 -28.03 14.62 -7.65
N GLY A 306 -27.71 14.21 -6.43
CA GLY A 306 -28.18 14.85 -5.19
C GLY A 306 -27.45 16.15 -4.84
N ASP A 307 -27.81 16.74 -3.71
CA ASP A 307 -27.17 17.94 -3.16
C ASP A 307 -26.40 17.66 -1.86
N ALA A 308 -26.46 16.43 -1.36
CA ALA A 308 -25.77 16.02 -0.16
C ALA A 308 -24.23 16.07 -0.31
N GLY A 309 -23.55 16.28 0.80
CA GLY A 309 -22.10 16.18 0.88
C GLY A 309 -21.61 14.75 0.75
N LEU A 310 -20.30 14.58 0.83
CA LEU A 310 -19.64 13.28 0.96
C LEU A 310 -19.18 13.13 2.40
N ILE A 311 -19.58 12.04 3.04
CA ILE A 311 -19.13 11.66 4.37
C ILE A 311 -18.03 10.63 4.18
N VAL A 312 -16.84 10.95 4.70
CA VAL A 312 -15.65 10.10 4.65
C VAL A 312 -15.39 9.61 6.06
N ASN A 313 -15.36 8.29 6.23
CA ASN A 313 -15.11 7.62 7.51
C ASN A 313 -13.87 6.74 7.41
N CYS A 314 -13.03 6.76 8.43
CA CYS A 314 -11.90 5.83 8.58
C CYS A 314 -11.55 5.64 10.06
N PHE A 315 -10.73 4.64 10.36
CA PHE A 315 -10.22 4.41 11.70
C PHE A 315 -8.79 4.88 11.80
N GLU A 316 -8.51 5.67 12.82
CA GLU A 316 -7.24 6.36 12.96
C GLU A 316 -6.64 6.17 14.35
N PRO A 317 -5.30 6.01 14.46
CA PRO A 317 -4.62 6.17 15.74
C PRO A 317 -4.99 7.51 16.36
N THR A 318 -5.18 7.55 17.68
CA THR A 318 -5.62 8.78 18.35
C THR A 318 -4.48 9.77 18.58
N PHE A 319 -3.25 9.28 18.69
CA PHE A 319 -2.09 10.10 19.05
C PHE A 319 -1.80 11.29 18.11
N PRO A 320 -1.99 11.24 16.77
CA PRO A 320 -1.74 12.38 15.89
C PRO A 320 -2.63 13.57 16.22
N PHE A 321 -3.86 13.31 16.70
CA PHE A 321 -4.78 14.35 17.14
C PHE A 321 -4.38 15.02 18.45
N LEU A 322 -3.35 14.53 19.13
CA LEU A 322 -2.84 15.07 20.39
C LEU A 322 -1.49 15.79 20.23
N ILE A 323 -0.87 15.74 19.05
CA ILE A 323 0.44 16.35 18.80
C ILE A 323 0.30 17.86 18.57
N GLY A 324 1.15 18.65 19.24
CA GLY A 324 1.30 20.08 19.00
C GLY A 324 0.05 20.89 19.39
N PRO A 325 -0.11 22.14 18.93
CA PRO A 325 -1.30 22.95 19.21
C PRO A 325 -2.57 22.38 18.58
N ARG A 326 -3.71 22.42 19.28
CA ARG A 326 -5.00 21.88 18.81
C ARG A 326 -5.46 22.44 17.47
N ASN A 327 -5.30 23.74 17.28
CA ASN A 327 -5.68 24.44 16.05
C ASN A 327 -4.73 24.15 14.86
N ALA A 328 -3.59 23.51 15.11
CA ALA A 328 -2.63 23.13 14.08
C ALA A 328 -2.91 21.75 13.48
N THR A 329 -3.63 20.87 14.20
CA THR A 329 -4.04 19.57 13.68
C THR A 329 -5.17 19.74 12.66
N ARG A 330 -4.97 19.21 11.46
CA ARG A 330 -5.93 19.25 10.35
C ARG A 330 -6.10 17.87 9.73
N VAL A 331 -7.26 17.68 9.11
CA VAL A 331 -7.65 16.45 8.42
C VAL A 331 -8.18 16.84 7.05
N ALA A 332 -7.67 16.21 5.99
CA ALA A 332 -8.08 16.51 4.62
C ALA A 332 -8.50 15.25 3.86
N LEU A 333 -9.50 15.39 2.98
CA LEU A 333 -9.70 14.47 1.87
C LEU A 333 -8.79 14.90 0.73
N VAL A 334 -7.94 13.99 0.25
CA VAL A 334 -6.87 14.29 -0.70
C VAL A 334 -6.98 13.38 -1.92
N VAL A 335 -6.75 13.95 -3.10
CA VAL A 335 -6.57 13.17 -4.32
C VAL A 335 -5.17 12.57 -4.33
N ASN A 336 -5.07 11.25 -4.55
CA ASN A 336 -3.78 10.56 -4.61
C ASN A 336 -2.86 11.23 -5.62
N SER A 337 -1.66 11.59 -5.18
CA SER A 337 -0.64 12.20 -6.02
C SER A 337 -0.21 11.22 -7.11
N SER A 338 -0.63 11.48 -8.34
CA SER A 338 -0.24 10.72 -9.51
C SER A 338 -0.28 11.61 -10.76
N LEU A 339 0.44 11.21 -11.81
CA LEU A 339 0.42 11.93 -13.09
C LEU A 339 -0.97 11.96 -13.73
N LEU A 340 -1.78 10.91 -13.52
CA LEU A 340 -3.18 10.86 -13.98
C LEU A 340 -4.04 11.93 -13.29
N ASN A 341 -3.64 12.32 -12.08
CA ASN A 341 -4.34 13.30 -11.25
C ASN A 341 -3.75 14.71 -11.36
N GLN A 342 -2.75 14.94 -12.22
CA GLN A 342 -2.10 16.25 -12.36
C GLN A 342 -3.08 17.36 -12.78
N LYS A 343 -4.15 17.01 -13.49
CA LYS A 343 -5.22 17.96 -13.85
C LYS A 343 -5.86 18.63 -12.63
N TYR A 344 -5.80 17.98 -11.45
CA TYR A 344 -6.33 18.52 -10.21
C TYR A 344 -5.39 19.53 -9.54
N THR A 345 -4.08 19.54 -9.85
CA THR A 345 -3.10 20.46 -9.24
C THR A 345 -3.43 21.93 -9.49
N MET A 346 -4.03 22.25 -10.65
CA MET A 346 -4.46 23.62 -10.96
C MET A 346 -5.65 24.09 -10.10
N GLN A 347 -6.45 23.18 -9.55
CA GLN A 347 -7.66 23.49 -8.78
C GLN A 347 -7.51 23.24 -7.27
N LEU A 348 -6.68 22.28 -6.89
CA LEU A 348 -6.46 21.81 -5.51
C LEU A 348 -5.05 22.10 -5.00
N GLU A 349 -4.29 22.90 -5.75
CA GLU A 349 -2.91 23.28 -5.45
C GLU A 349 -1.96 22.07 -5.33
N LEU A 350 -0.76 22.27 -4.77
CA LEU A 350 0.29 21.26 -4.69
C LEU A 350 -0.07 20.08 -3.78
N HIS A 351 -0.89 20.32 -2.75
CA HIS A 351 -1.26 19.30 -1.78
C HIS A 351 -2.48 18.46 -2.20
N LEU A 352 -3.14 18.80 -3.31
CA LEU A 352 -4.28 18.06 -3.85
C LEU A 352 -5.45 17.85 -2.86
N ARG A 353 -5.60 18.75 -1.89
CA ARG A 353 -6.62 18.69 -0.84
C ARG A 353 -7.97 19.13 -1.41
N VAL A 354 -8.94 18.23 -1.46
CA VAL A 354 -10.31 18.51 -1.89
C VAL A 354 -11.03 19.38 -0.86
N HIS A 355 -10.88 19.02 0.41
CA HIS A 355 -11.43 19.71 1.57
C HIS A 355 -10.63 19.33 2.80
N ASP A 356 -10.45 20.28 3.70
CA ASP A 356 -9.75 20.10 4.96
C ASP A 356 -10.50 20.77 6.12
N ALA A 357 -10.38 20.17 7.30
CA ALA A 357 -11.03 20.62 8.53
C ALA A 357 -10.12 20.39 9.74
N GLY A 358 -10.11 21.35 10.66
CA GLY A 358 -9.47 21.24 11.97
C GLY A 358 -10.38 20.63 13.02
N LEU A 359 -9.83 20.34 14.20
CA LEU A 359 -10.55 19.72 15.32
C LEU A 359 -11.70 20.56 15.90
N ASP A 360 -11.72 21.86 15.59
CA ASP A 360 -12.73 22.81 16.04
C ASP A 360 -13.69 23.22 14.91
N ASP A 361 -13.47 22.70 13.69
CA ASP A 361 -14.33 22.96 12.55
C ASP A 361 -15.57 22.07 12.61
N GLY A 362 -16.72 22.57 12.15
CA GLY A 362 -17.99 21.85 12.14
C GLY A 362 -18.08 20.70 11.12
N ASP A 363 -17.00 20.42 10.42
CA ASP A 363 -16.94 19.41 9.35
C ASP A 363 -16.14 18.16 9.76
N LEU A 364 -15.57 18.11 10.97
CA LEU A 364 -14.74 17.00 11.45
C LEU A 364 -15.25 16.47 12.80
N TYR A 365 -15.38 15.14 12.91
CA TYR A 365 -15.80 14.47 14.13
C TYR A 365 -14.89 13.29 14.44
N LEU A 366 -14.53 13.16 15.72
CA LEU A 366 -13.83 12.01 16.26
C LEU A 366 -14.78 11.23 17.16
N LEU A 367 -15.03 9.97 16.82
CA LEU A 367 -15.99 9.09 17.48
C LEU A 367 -15.27 7.91 18.14
N GLU A 368 -15.79 7.46 19.29
CA GLU A 368 -15.28 6.26 19.97
C GLU A 368 -15.76 4.95 19.33
N LYS A 369 -16.82 5.04 18.52
CA LYS A 369 -17.49 3.92 17.86
C LYS A 369 -17.64 4.22 16.36
N PRO A 370 -17.69 3.17 15.51
CA PRO A 370 -17.96 3.32 14.09
C PRO A 370 -19.28 4.06 13.81
N LEU A 371 -19.29 4.88 12.76
CA LEU A 371 -20.48 5.58 12.29
C LEU A 371 -21.60 4.58 11.91
N GLY A 372 -22.80 4.75 12.46
CA GLY A 372 -23.99 3.94 12.12
C GLY A 372 -24.28 2.75 13.04
N LEU A 373 -23.42 2.46 14.03
CA LEU A 373 -23.76 1.52 15.11
C LEU A 373 -24.54 2.25 16.19
N ALA A 374 -25.85 1.96 16.29
CA ALA A 374 -26.69 2.45 17.39
C ALA A 374 -26.16 1.94 18.74
N ASN A 375 -26.49 2.65 19.82
CA ASN A 375 -26.19 2.30 21.22
C ASN A 375 -26.87 1.00 21.72
N HIS A 376 -27.14 0.03 20.86
CA HIS A 376 -27.41 -1.32 21.32
C HIS A 376 -26.15 -1.84 22.01
N ASP A 377 -26.35 -2.43 23.19
CA ASP A 377 -25.38 -3.04 24.11
C ASP A 377 -24.46 -4.13 23.51
N THR A 378 -24.29 -4.16 22.19
CA THR A 378 -23.09 -4.74 21.59
C THR A 378 -21.92 -3.83 21.92
N ASP A 379 -21.47 -3.97 23.16
CA ASP A 379 -20.18 -3.60 23.69
C ASP A 379 -19.15 -3.75 22.57
N THR A 380 -18.79 -2.62 21.94
CA THR A 380 -17.84 -2.55 20.83
C THR A 380 -16.45 -2.91 21.36
N ARG A 381 -16.24 -4.19 21.65
CA ARG A 381 -14.97 -4.83 22.01
C ARG A 381 -14.05 -5.03 20.80
N TYR A 382 -14.55 -4.72 19.60
CA TYR A 382 -13.81 -4.58 18.34
C TYR A 382 -12.58 -3.65 18.43
N LEU A 383 -12.48 -2.80 19.46
CA LEU A 383 -11.41 -1.79 19.61
C LEU A 383 -10.73 -1.82 20.98
N SER A 384 -11.07 -2.78 21.84
CA SER A 384 -10.45 -2.93 23.16
C SER A 384 -10.31 -4.41 23.46
N HIS A 385 -9.15 -4.98 23.13
CA HIS A 385 -8.73 -6.19 23.81
C HIS A 385 -8.57 -5.82 25.29
N ASN A 386 -9.29 -6.54 26.17
CA ASN A 386 -9.15 -6.35 27.61
C ASN A 386 -7.97 -7.23 28.05
N PRO A 387 -6.80 -6.65 28.38
CA PRO A 387 -5.58 -7.42 28.66
C PRO A 387 -5.70 -8.29 29.93
N ASP A 388 -6.74 -8.08 30.73
CA ASP A 388 -7.01 -8.85 31.95
C ASP A 388 -7.72 -10.20 31.68
N ILE A 389 -8.09 -10.50 30.43
CA ILE A 389 -8.70 -11.79 30.08
C ILE A 389 -7.58 -12.75 29.67
N PRO A 390 -7.29 -13.80 30.47
CA PRO A 390 -6.22 -14.73 30.15
C PRO A 390 -6.53 -15.50 28.85
N PRO A 391 -5.60 -15.57 27.89
CA PRO A 391 -5.74 -16.43 26.73
C PRO A 391 -5.78 -17.89 27.18
N ILE A 392 -6.57 -18.70 26.48
CA ILE A 392 -6.79 -20.09 26.87
C ILE A 392 -5.55 -20.92 26.51
N GLU A 393 -4.89 -21.53 27.50
CA GLU A 393 -3.97 -22.66 27.27
C GLU A 393 -4.78 -23.92 26.93
N GLY A 394 -5.14 -24.07 25.65
CA GLY A 394 -5.83 -25.24 25.12
C GLY A 394 -5.13 -25.78 23.88
N ALA A 395 -5.18 -27.10 23.68
CA ALA A 395 -4.70 -27.71 22.44
C ALA A 395 -5.65 -27.35 21.29
N ILE A 396 -5.26 -26.36 20.47
CA ILE A 396 -5.94 -26.05 19.21
C ILE A 396 -5.62 -27.17 18.23
N VAL A 397 -6.61 -27.98 17.85
CA VAL A 397 -6.43 -29.08 16.90
C VAL A 397 -7.23 -28.80 15.63
N ILE A 398 -6.58 -28.21 14.64
CA ILE A 398 -7.19 -28.02 13.31
C ILE A 398 -7.35 -29.38 12.65
N LYS A 399 -8.59 -29.80 12.37
CA LYS A 399 -8.87 -31.01 11.59
C LYS A 399 -9.50 -30.58 10.27
N GLY A 400 -8.94 -31.12 9.17
CA GLY A 400 -9.32 -30.73 7.81
C GLY A 400 -10.78 -31.01 7.44
N LEU A 401 -11.12 -30.59 6.21
CA LEU A 401 -12.45 -30.51 5.59
C LEU A 401 -13.45 -31.63 5.95
N ASP A 402 -14.72 -31.24 6.15
CA ASP A 402 -15.85 -32.17 6.27
C ASP A 402 -16.16 -32.84 4.90
N THR A 403 -16.91 -33.94 4.95
CA THR A 403 -17.53 -34.66 3.83
C THR A 403 -18.09 -33.81 2.67
N ASP A 404 -18.57 -32.59 2.93
CA ASP A 404 -19.13 -31.67 1.94
C ASP A 404 -18.13 -30.65 1.35
N LYS A 405 -16.82 -30.84 1.57
CA LYS A 405 -15.73 -29.90 1.16
C LYS A 405 -15.79 -28.53 1.83
N ASN A 406 -16.52 -28.38 2.93
CA ASN A 406 -16.42 -27.21 3.79
C ASN A 406 -15.26 -27.38 4.75
N ALA A 407 -14.51 -26.32 4.96
CA ALA A 407 -13.28 -26.41 5.71
C ALA A 407 -13.60 -26.15 7.17
N SER A 408 -13.63 -27.17 8.03
CA SER A 408 -14.01 -26.98 9.43
C SER A 408 -12.81 -26.66 10.31
N LEU A 409 -12.95 -25.72 11.24
CA LEU A 409 -12.01 -25.56 12.34
C LEU A 409 -12.61 -26.29 13.57
N THR A 410 -11.79 -26.91 14.41
CA THR A 410 -12.26 -27.45 15.69
C THR A 410 -11.35 -26.96 16.79
N ILE A 411 -11.94 -26.30 17.79
CA ILE A 411 -11.20 -25.84 18.97
C ILE A 411 -11.77 -26.59 20.17
N THR A 412 -10.95 -27.38 20.85
CA THR A 412 -11.34 -28.10 22.07
C THR A 412 -10.78 -27.36 23.27
N LEU A 413 -11.69 -26.86 24.11
CA LEU A 413 -11.34 -26.16 25.34
C LEU A 413 -11.34 -27.13 26.52
N ARG A 414 -10.24 -27.15 27.26
CA ARG A 414 -10.14 -27.86 28.55
C ARG A 414 -10.30 -26.85 29.67
N CYS A 415 -11.50 -26.79 30.23
CA CYS A 415 -11.81 -25.96 31.39
C CYS A 415 -11.36 -26.67 32.67
N ASN A 416 -10.68 -25.96 33.57
CA ASN A 416 -10.17 -26.48 34.84
C ASN A 416 -10.59 -25.57 36.00
N GLY A 417 -10.49 -26.05 37.24
CA GLY A 417 -10.77 -25.22 38.42
C GLY A 417 -12.21 -24.67 38.46
N GLU A 418 -12.36 -23.35 38.62
CA GLU A 418 -13.65 -22.67 38.77
C GLU A 418 -14.57 -22.86 37.55
N GLU A 419 -14.00 -22.89 36.34
CA GLU A 419 -14.76 -23.09 35.09
C GLU A 419 -15.36 -24.50 35.03
N ALA A 420 -14.59 -25.51 35.46
CA ALA A 420 -15.05 -26.88 35.53
C ALA A 420 -16.17 -27.05 36.57
N ASP A 421 -16.06 -26.37 37.71
CA ASP A 421 -17.08 -26.37 38.76
C ASP A 421 -18.38 -25.71 38.28
N VAL A 422 -18.30 -24.54 37.64
CA VAL A 422 -19.44 -23.80 37.06
C VAL A 422 -20.11 -24.61 35.94
N LEU A 423 -19.34 -25.24 35.05
CA LEU A 423 -19.88 -26.15 34.02
C LEU A 423 -20.52 -27.40 34.62
N SER A 424 -19.95 -27.98 35.68
CA SER A 424 -20.51 -29.17 36.35
C SER A 424 -21.87 -28.90 36.99
N LYS A 425 -22.14 -27.63 37.33
CA LYS A 425 -23.42 -27.12 37.87
C LYS A 425 -24.44 -26.76 36.78
N GLY A 426 -24.13 -27.01 35.50
CA GLY A 426 -25.03 -26.80 34.37
C GLY A 426 -25.05 -25.37 33.84
N ALA A 427 -23.98 -24.59 34.04
CA ALA A 427 -23.88 -23.25 33.46
C ALA A 427 -24.00 -23.28 31.93
N HIS A 428 -24.74 -22.31 31.41
CA HIS A 428 -24.90 -22.11 29.97
C HIS A 428 -23.65 -21.48 29.38
N ILE A 429 -23.27 -21.96 28.20
CA ILE A 429 -22.18 -21.39 27.42
C ILE A 429 -22.76 -20.38 26.43
N GLN A 430 -22.44 -19.10 26.60
CA GLN A 430 -22.80 -18.07 25.63
C GLN A 430 -21.59 -17.71 24.79
N VAL A 431 -21.81 -17.52 23.50
CA VAL A 431 -20.76 -17.23 22.53
C VAL A 431 -21.15 -15.94 21.83
N PHE A 432 -20.18 -15.06 21.63
CA PHE A 432 -20.36 -13.83 20.89
C PHE A 432 -19.14 -13.54 20.04
N GLN A 433 -19.36 -12.94 18.88
CA GLN A 433 -18.26 -12.54 18.01
C GLN A 433 -17.59 -11.28 18.57
N GLN A 434 -16.28 -11.33 18.83
CA GLN A 434 -15.54 -10.19 19.37
C GLN A 434 -14.93 -9.33 18.26
N SER A 435 -14.34 -9.94 17.22
CA SER A 435 -13.99 -9.25 15.98
C SER A 435 -14.00 -10.19 14.77
N LEU A 436 -12.99 -10.20 13.89
CA LEU A 436 -12.99 -11.04 12.68
C LEU A 436 -12.34 -12.43 12.90
N CYS A 437 -11.45 -12.51 13.87
CA CYS A 437 -10.57 -13.64 14.15
C CYS A 437 -10.55 -14.08 15.63
N PRO A 438 -10.97 -13.24 16.59
CA PRO A 438 -11.33 -13.67 17.94
C PRO A 438 -12.83 -13.72 18.24
N MET A 439 -13.19 -14.63 19.14
CA MET A 439 -14.54 -14.84 19.65
C MET A 439 -14.54 -14.88 21.16
N GLY A 440 -15.55 -14.28 21.78
CA GLY A 440 -15.74 -14.34 23.22
C GLY A 440 -16.65 -15.49 23.64
N LEU A 441 -16.33 -16.06 24.79
CA LEU A 441 -17.04 -17.16 25.42
C LEU A 441 -17.35 -16.81 26.87
N PHE A 442 -18.61 -16.88 27.27
CA PHE A 442 -19.02 -16.86 28.67
C PHE A 442 -19.35 -18.27 29.15
N ILE A 443 -18.68 -18.68 30.22
CA ILE A 443 -18.96 -19.90 30.99
C ILE A 443 -19.58 -19.46 32.32
N GLY A 444 -20.92 -19.39 32.38
CA GLY A 444 -21.59 -18.68 33.47
C GLY A 444 -21.27 -17.19 33.42
N GLU A 445 -20.55 -16.67 34.42
CA GLU A 445 -20.06 -15.28 34.46
C GLU A 445 -18.57 -15.15 34.07
N ILE A 446 -17.90 -16.27 33.79
CA ILE A 446 -16.47 -16.29 33.46
C ILE A 446 -16.29 -16.03 31.97
N GLU A 447 -15.58 -14.96 31.62
CA GLU A 447 -15.26 -14.61 30.24
C GLU A 447 -13.93 -15.23 29.77
N ARG A 448 -13.92 -15.72 28.53
CA ARG A 448 -12.74 -16.21 27.81
C ARG A 448 -12.72 -15.73 26.36
N VAL A 449 -11.53 -15.58 25.80
CA VAL A 449 -11.33 -15.25 24.39
C VAL A 449 -10.72 -16.44 23.65
N LEU A 450 -11.31 -16.75 22.51
CA LEU A 450 -10.90 -17.78 21.56
C LEU A 450 -10.33 -17.11 20.32
N GLU A 451 -9.02 -17.24 20.13
CA GLU A 451 -8.32 -16.71 18.94
C GLU A 451 -8.18 -17.78 17.86
N TYR A 452 -8.38 -17.39 16.60
CA TYR A 452 -8.19 -18.26 15.46
C TYR A 452 -7.65 -17.48 14.24
N PRO A 453 -6.83 -18.11 13.38
CA PRO A 453 -6.05 -17.39 12.37
C PRO A 453 -6.84 -16.95 11.11
N TYR A 454 -8.12 -17.30 10.97
CA TYR A 454 -8.90 -17.10 9.74
C TYR A 454 -10.34 -16.67 10.01
N LEU A 455 -10.99 -16.00 9.05
CA LEU A 455 -12.39 -15.58 9.16
C LEU A 455 -13.36 -16.78 9.24
N ILE A 456 -14.33 -16.74 10.17
CA ILE A 456 -15.32 -17.81 10.38
C ILE A 456 -16.74 -17.25 10.22
N ASN A 457 -17.63 -18.01 9.55
CA ASN A 457 -19.00 -17.58 9.26
C ASN A 457 -20.05 -18.25 10.19
N LYS A 458 -19.76 -19.46 10.68
CA LYS A 458 -20.69 -20.23 11.50
C LYS A 458 -19.97 -20.95 12.63
N VAL A 459 -20.60 -20.91 13.81
CA VAL A 459 -20.04 -21.49 15.03
C VAL A 459 -21.05 -22.45 15.64
N THR A 460 -20.61 -23.66 15.87
CA THR A 460 -21.36 -24.72 16.54
C THR A 460 -20.64 -25.08 17.83
N VAL A 461 -21.32 -24.90 18.96
CA VAL A 461 -20.77 -25.24 20.28
C VAL A 461 -21.45 -26.49 20.81
N HIS A 462 -20.65 -27.51 21.10
CA HIS A 462 -21.12 -28.70 21.81
C HIS A 462 -20.62 -28.67 23.26
N GLN A 463 -21.55 -28.73 24.21
CA GLN A 463 -21.25 -28.98 25.61
C GLN A 463 -21.30 -30.49 25.85
N SER A 464 -20.30 -31.05 26.54
CA SER A 464 -20.23 -32.48 26.89
C SER A 464 -21.30 -32.82 27.94
N ARG A 465 -22.56 -32.89 27.49
CA ARG A 465 -23.76 -33.55 28.00
C ARG A 465 -24.94 -33.16 27.08
N GLU A 466 -24.97 -33.78 25.89
CA GLU A 466 -26.15 -34.00 25.03
C GLU A 466 -27.03 -32.81 24.56
N THR A 467 -26.54 -31.58 24.53
CA THR A 467 -27.28 -30.49 23.84
C THR A 467 -26.39 -29.74 22.84
N ALA A 468 -26.68 -29.93 21.56
CA ALA A 468 -26.13 -29.10 20.49
C ALA A 468 -27.02 -27.87 20.31
N SER A 469 -26.43 -26.68 20.42
CA SER A 469 -27.10 -25.42 20.12
C SER A 469 -26.47 -24.80 18.88
N PHE A 470 -27.28 -24.52 17.86
CA PHE A 470 -26.83 -23.92 16.62
C PHE A 470 -26.92 -22.40 16.71
N TYR A 471 -25.81 -21.72 16.41
CA TYR A 471 -25.76 -20.26 16.36
C TYR A 471 -25.38 -19.82 14.95
N GLN A 472 -26.30 -19.15 14.27
CA GLN A 472 -26.03 -18.51 12.99
C GLN A 472 -25.59 -17.07 13.26
N MET A 473 -24.36 -16.71 12.88
CA MET A 473 -23.88 -15.36 13.08
C MET A 473 -24.53 -14.40 12.07
N PRO A 474 -24.87 -13.16 12.46
CA PRO A 474 -25.26 -12.14 11.51
C PRO A 474 -24.07 -11.82 10.61
N MET A 475 -24.25 -11.95 9.30
CA MET A 475 -23.26 -11.48 8.32
C MET A 475 -23.06 -9.97 8.52
N LEU A 476 -21.84 -9.56 8.91
CA LEU A 476 -21.42 -8.18 8.74
C LEU A 476 -21.40 -7.91 7.23
N GLN A 477 -22.37 -7.16 6.73
CA GLN A 477 -22.37 -6.68 5.35
C GLN A 477 -21.22 -5.68 5.18
N ASN A 478 -20.02 -6.20 4.94
CA ASN A 478 -18.91 -5.39 4.48
C ASN A 478 -19.01 -5.35 2.95
N SER A 479 -19.39 -4.20 2.40
CA SER A 479 -19.70 -4.01 0.97
C SER A 479 -18.49 -4.14 0.02
N SER A 480 -17.33 -4.58 0.50
CA SER A 480 -16.05 -4.54 -0.22
C SER A 480 -15.36 -5.89 -0.39
N VAL A 481 -15.90 -7.01 0.12
CA VAL A 481 -15.27 -8.35 -0.03
C VAL A 481 -16.13 -9.25 -0.93
N ASN A 482 -16.07 -9.00 -2.25
CA ASN A 482 -16.57 -9.92 -3.28
C ASN A 482 -15.42 -10.78 -3.83
N TYR A 483 -14.68 -11.46 -2.96
CA TYR A 483 -13.78 -12.54 -3.38
C TYR A 483 -14.28 -13.86 -2.80
N LEU A 484 -14.35 -14.87 -3.68
CA LEU A 484 -14.69 -16.27 -3.43
C LEU A 484 -14.03 -16.75 -2.13
N ALA A 485 -14.79 -16.79 -1.03
CA ALA A 485 -14.32 -17.35 0.22
C ALA A 485 -14.84 -18.78 0.31
N ASP A 486 -13.94 -19.75 0.19
CA ASP A 486 -14.22 -21.10 0.67
C ASP A 486 -14.56 -21.00 2.17
N PHE A 487 -15.71 -21.58 2.53
CA PHE A 487 -16.43 -21.30 3.76
C PHE A 487 -16.00 -22.24 4.90
N TRP A 488 -15.92 -21.72 6.14
CA TRP A 488 -15.48 -22.48 7.31
C TRP A 488 -16.54 -22.59 8.43
N GLU A 489 -16.69 -23.80 8.99
CA GLU A 489 -17.58 -24.12 10.13
C GLU A 489 -16.75 -24.51 11.36
N LEU A 490 -16.96 -23.83 12.50
CA LEU A 490 -16.27 -24.14 13.76
C LEU A 490 -17.09 -25.10 14.61
N SER A 491 -16.53 -26.25 14.98
CA SER A 491 -17.14 -27.20 15.93
C SER A 491 -16.30 -27.32 17.19
N VAL A 492 -16.90 -27.24 18.38
CA VAL A 492 -16.22 -27.52 19.66
C VAL A 492 -16.55 -28.95 20.07
N LEU A 493 -15.61 -29.90 20.07
CA LEU A 493 -15.86 -31.34 20.31
C LEU A 493 -15.12 -31.92 21.52
N ASP A 494 -15.70 -33.02 22.03
CA ASP A 494 -15.22 -33.87 23.14
C ASP A 494 -13.88 -34.56 22.80
N PRO A 495 -12.90 -34.61 23.74
CA PRO A 495 -11.58 -35.21 23.54
C PRO A 495 -11.57 -36.67 23.08
N ASP A 496 -12.63 -37.44 23.28
CA ASP A 496 -12.64 -38.89 22.99
C ASP A 496 -13.05 -39.26 21.55
N GLN A 497 -13.37 -38.27 20.68
CA GLN A 497 -13.60 -38.51 19.25
C GLN A 497 -12.48 -37.95 18.36
N GLN A 498 -11.65 -38.83 17.79
CA GLN A 498 -10.82 -38.50 16.64
C GLN A 498 -11.64 -38.66 15.34
N PRO A 499 -11.86 -37.58 14.55
CA PRO A 499 -12.31 -37.70 13.17
C PRO A 499 -11.23 -38.40 12.33
N ALA A 500 -11.68 -39.37 11.54
CA ALA A 500 -10.83 -40.05 10.57
C ALA A 500 -10.57 -39.12 9.38
N ILE A 501 -9.29 -38.88 9.05
CA ILE A 501 -8.91 -38.18 7.82
C ILE A 501 -9.13 -39.13 6.65
N ALA A 502 -10.00 -38.75 5.70
CA ALA A 502 -10.21 -39.54 4.49
C ALA A 502 -8.91 -39.56 3.64
N PRO A 503 -8.45 -40.73 3.16
CA PRO A 503 -7.28 -40.81 2.29
C PRO A 503 -7.55 -40.04 0.97
N GLY A 504 -6.71 -39.04 0.65
CA GLY A 504 -6.78 -38.30 -0.62
C GLY A 504 -7.14 -36.80 -0.55
N SER A 505 -7.06 -36.16 0.62
CA SER A 505 -7.32 -34.70 0.75
C SER A 505 -6.33 -33.84 -0.09
N PRO A 506 -6.80 -32.82 -0.83
CA PRO A 506 -5.99 -32.02 -1.76
C PRO A 506 -5.13 -30.93 -1.12
N PHE A 507 -5.07 -30.83 0.21
CA PHE A 507 -4.30 -29.81 0.93
C PHE A 507 -3.12 -30.40 1.74
N PRO A 508 -2.04 -30.85 1.07
CA PRO A 508 -0.90 -31.46 1.74
C PRO A 508 -0.07 -30.46 2.58
N GLN A 509 -0.20 -29.15 2.35
CA GLN A 509 0.59 -28.12 3.06
C GLN A 509 0.01 -27.74 4.43
N LEU A 510 -1.30 -27.94 4.66
CA LEU A 510 -1.94 -27.60 5.94
C LEU A 510 -1.62 -28.63 7.04
N ALA A 511 -1.36 -29.89 6.68
CA ALA A 511 -0.95 -30.93 7.62
C ALA A 511 0.44 -30.69 8.21
N ALA A 512 1.32 -29.97 7.50
CA ALA A 512 2.70 -29.73 7.91
C ALA A 512 2.85 -28.57 8.92
N LEU A 513 1.88 -27.64 8.98
CA LEU A 513 1.84 -26.53 9.94
C LEU A 513 1.24 -26.92 11.30
N LEU A 514 0.79 -28.16 11.46
CA LEU A 514 0.05 -28.65 12.64
C LEU A 514 0.86 -29.57 13.58
N ILE A 515 2.16 -29.76 13.30
CA ILE A 515 3.05 -30.62 14.11
C ILE A 515 4.22 -29.83 14.73
N ALA A 516 4.27 -28.50 14.58
CA ALA A 516 5.29 -27.65 15.21
C ALA A 516 4.78 -26.99 16.49
#